data_AF-A0A1I6Q0T0-F1
#
_entry.id   AF-A0A1I6Q0T0-F1
#
_cell.length_a   1.000
_cell.length_b   1.000
_cell.length_c   1.000
_cell.angle_alpha   90.00
_cell.angle_beta   90.00
_cell.angle_gamma   90.00
#
_symmetry.space_group_name_H-M   'P 1'
#
loop_
_entity.id
_entity.type
_entity.pdbx_description
1 polymer ?
#
loop_
_entity_poly.entity_id
_entity_poly.type
_entity_poly.pdbx_seq_one_letter_code
_entity_poly.pdbx_strand_id
1 'polypeptide(L)'
;MSVAIGSVLALAVASAWLAALALWRLPRALDRIHALAFLNVAASILVTVAAFLADGVSGRSLKILVMMVVFLAWAAVLSHVSGRAVLMREGRSA
;
A
#
# COMPACT_ATOMS: atom_id res chain seq x y z
N MET A 1 -25.22 -0.24 2.49
CA MET A 1 -23.78 0.10 2.50
C MET A 1 -23.66 1.62 2.55
N SER A 2 -22.90 2.18 3.48
CA SER A 2 -22.74 3.65 3.57
C SER A 2 -21.96 4.17 2.37
N VAL A 3 -22.41 5.30 1.78
CA VAL A 3 -21.72 5.95 0.66
C VAL A 3 -20.27 6.28 1.01
N ALA A 4 -20.00 6.71 2.25
CA ALA A 4 -18.65 7.00 2.72
C ALA A 4 -17.73 5.75 2.68
N ILE A 5 -18.22 4.61 3.19
CA ILE A 5 -17.47 3.34 3.16
C ILE A 5 -17.23 2.92 1.72
N GLY A 6 -18.27 3.01 0.87
CA GLY A 6 -18.17 2.69 -0.55
C GLY A 6 -17.10 3.52 -1.26
N SER A 7 -17.09 4.83 -1.05
CA SER A 7 -16.09 5.74 -1.64
C SER A 7 -14.67 5.44 -1.18
N VAL A 8 -14.47 5.19 0.12
CA VAL A 8 -13.14 4.86 0.67
C VAL A 8 -12.61 3.55 0.10
N LEU A 9 -13.46 2.52 0.01
CA LEU A 9 -13.07 1.23 -0.59
C LEU A 9 -12.84 1.35 -2.10
N ALA A 10 -13.67 2.11 -2.81
CA ALA A 10 -13.47 2.38 -4.24
C ALA A 10 -12.13 3.09 -4.49
N LEU A 11 -11.74 4.05 -3.65
CA LEU A 11 -10.41 4.67 -3.70
C LEU A 11 -9.29 3.66 -3.46
N ALA A 12 -9.44 2.74 -2.49
CA ALA A 12 -8.43 1.72 -2.23
C ALA A 12 -8.22 0.81 -3.45
N VAL A 13 -9.32 0.40 -4.09
CA VAL A 13 -9.30 -0.40 -5.33
C VAL A 13 -8.69 0.42 -6.48
N ALA A 14 -9.06 1.69 -6.63
CA ALA A 14 -8.49 2.56 -7.66
C ALA A 14 -6.97 2.74 -7.49
N SER A 15 -6.49 2.92 -6.26
CA SER A 15 -5.05 2.97 -5.96
C SER A 15 -4.33 1.68 -6.35
N ALA A 16 -4.94 0.51 -6.09
CA ALA A 16 -4.37 -0.77 -6.50
C ALA A 16 -4.28 -0.91 -8.03
N TRP A 17 -5.31 -0.48 -8.76
CA TRP A 17 -5.27 -0.46 -10.23
C TRP A 17 -4.21 0.51 -10.77
N LEU A 18 -4.06 1.69 -10.18
CA LEU A 18 -3.01 2.64 -10.56
C LEU A 18 -1.61 2.05 -10.35
N ALA A 19 -1.40 1.36 -9.23
CA ALA A 19 -0.14 0.67 -8.96
C ALA A 19 0.12 -0.49 -9.94
N ALA A 20 -0.90 -1.29 -10.28
CA ALA A 20 -0.79 -2.33 -11.30
C ALA A 20 -0.41 -1.75 -12.67
N LEU A 21 -1.03 -0.63 -13.06
CA LEU A 21 -0.68 0.10 -14.27
C LEU A 21 0.75 0.65 -14.21
N ALA A 22 1.18 1.20 -13.07
CA ALA A 22 2.53 1.69 -12.86
C ALA A 22 3.56 0.56 -12.98
N LEU A 23 3.29 -0.62 -12.40
CA LEU A 23 4.15 -1.79 -12.54
C LEU A 23 4.31 -2.25 -13.99
N TRP A 24 3.25 -2.14 -14.79
CA TRP A 24 3.30 -2.47 -16.21
C TRP A 24 4.05 -1.42 -17.05
N ARG A 25 3.86 -0.13 -16.74
CA ARG A 25 4.36 0.99 -17.55
C ARG A 25 5.77 1.45 -17.20
N LEU A 26 6.15 1.43 -15.93
CA LEU A 26 7.43 1.99 -15.48
C LEU A 26 8.57 1.07 -15.94
N PRO A 27 9.61 1.59 -16.59
CA PRO A 27 10.70 0.75 -17.12
C PRO A 27 11.70 0.32 -16.05
N ARG A 28 11.95 1.17 -15.05
CA ARG A 28 12.97 0.95 -14.02
C ARG A 28 12.40 0.21 -12.82
N ALA A 29 13.21 -0.67 -12.25
CA ALA A 29 12.80 -1.48 -11.11
C ALA A 29 12.63 -0.63 -9.85
N LEU A 30 13.47 0.38 -9.64
CA LEU A 30 13.33 1.28 -8.49
C LEU A 30 12.04 2.10 -8.53
N ASP A 31 11.64 2.59 -9.70
CA ASP A 31 10.39 3.34 -9.88
C ASP A 31 9.17 2.46 -9.55
N ARG A 32 9.21 1.18 -9.96
CA ARG A 32 8.17 0.19 -9.63
C ARG A 32 8.09 -0.09 -8.13
N ILE A 33 9.22 -0.27 -7.46
CA ILE A 33 9.28 -0.47 -6.00
C ILE A 33 8.74 0.76 -5.27
N HIS A 34 9.06 1.96 -5.76
CA HIS A 34 8.54 3.21 -5.20
C HIS A 34 7.02 3.31 -5.33
N ALA A 35 6.46 2.98 -6.50
CA ALA A 35 5.01 2.94 -6.69
C ALA A 35 4.31 1.94 -5.74
N LEU A 36 4.91 0.76 -5.54
CA LEU A 36 4.40 -0.24 -4.59
C LEU A 36 4.44 0.24 -3.13
N ALA A 37 5.51 0.94 -2.72
CA ALA A 37 5.59 1.51 -1.37
C ALA A 37 4.43 2.48 -1.10
N PHE A 38 4.11 3.36 -2.05
CA PHE A 38 2.97 4.26 -1.94
C PHE A 38 1.62 3.54 -1.93
N LEU A 39 1.45 2.49 -2.75
CA LEU A 39 0.26 1.65 -2.69
C LEU A 39 0.06 1.08 -1.28
N ASN A 40 1.10 0.54 -0.67
CA ASN A 40 1.00 -0.08 0.66
C ASN A 40 0.55 0.93 1.72
N VAL A 41 1.06 2.17 1.66
CA VAL A 41 0.60 3.26 2.53
C VAL A 41 -0.88 3.58 2.27
N ALA A 42 -1.25 3.82 1.00
CA ALA A 42 -2.61 4.18 0.64
C ALA A 42 -3.62 3.10 1.04
N ALA A 43 -3.35 1.84 0.71
CA ALA A 43 -4.21 0.71 1.07
C ALA A 43 -4.34 0.54 2.58
N SER A 44 -3.23 0.63 3.33
CA SER A 44 -3.24 0.51 4.79
C SER A 44 -4.13 1.57 5.45
N ILE A 45 -4.04 2.82 4.99
CA ILE A 45 -4.85 3.93 5.52
C ILE A 45 -6.32 3.73 5.14
N LEU A 46 -6.62 3.52 3.86
CA LEU A 46 -7.99 3.46 3.37
C LEU A 46 -8.76 2.27 3.96
N VAL A 47 -8.14 1.09 4.05
CA VAL A 47 -8.78 -0.09 4.66
C VAL A 47 -9.00 0.11 6.16
N THR A 48 -8.05 0.72 6.87
CA THR A 48 -8.21 1.06 8.29
C THR A 48 -9.37 2.04 8.48
N VAL A 49 -9.43 3.13 7.70
CA VAL A 49 -10.53 4.11 7.76
C VAL A 49 -11.87 3.44 7.48
N ALA A 50 -11.96 2.58 6.45
CA ALA A 50 -13.18 1.85 6.15
C ALA A 50 -13.64 0.95 7.32
N ALA A 51 -12.70 0.30 8.02
CA ALA A 51 -13.02 -0.52 9.20
C ALA A 51 -13.56 0.32 10.37
N PHE A 52 -12.97 1.48 10.66
CA PHE A 52 -13.48 2.39 11.69
C PHE A 52 -14.80 3.04 11.29
N LEU A 53 -15.04 3.33 10.01
CA LEU A 53 -16.33 3.83 9.54
C LEU A 53 -17.43 2.76 9.61
N ALA A 54 -17.07 1.48 9.45
CA ALA A 54 -18.01 0.37 9.52
C ALA A 54 -18.43 0.03 10.96
N ASP A 55 -17.46 0.01 11.90
CA ASP A 55 -17.69 -0.51 13.25
C ASP A 55 -17.45 0.49 14.39
N GLY A 56 -16.99 1.71 14.08
CA GLY A 56 -16.46 2.62 15.07
C GLY A 56 -15.21 2.05 15.77
N VAL A 57 -15.06 2.39 17.05
CA VAL A 57 -14.02 1.82 17.92
C VAL A 57 -14.50 0.45 18.41
N SER A 58 -13.98 -0.61 17.79
CA SER A 58 -14.33 -2.00 18.11
C SER A 58 -13.07 -2.86 18.18
N GLY A 59 -13.19 -4.05 18.79
CA GLY A 59 -12.10 -5.02 18.78
C GLY A 59 -11.68 -5.45 17.36
N ARG A 60 -12.59 -5.37 16.37
CA ARG A 60 -12.28 -5.67 14.97
C ARG A 60 -11.47 -4.55 14.32
N SER A 61 -11.90 -3.28 14.47
CA SER A 61 -11.20 -2.14 13.86
C SER A 61 -9.80 -1.93 14.46
N LEU A 62 -9.62 -2.16 15.77
CA LEU A 62 -8.30 -2.12 16.40
C LEU A 62 -7.36 -3.24 15.91
N LYS A 63 -7.87 -4.46 15.72
CA LYS A 63 -7.07 -5.56 15.13
C LYS A 63 -6.62 -5.22 13.70
N ILE A 64 -7.51 -4.66 12.89
CA ILE A 64 -7.18 -4.21 11.53
C ILE A 64 -6.12 -3.11 11.58
N LEU A 65 -6.25 -2.12 12.46
CA LEU A 65 -5.23 -1.07 12.63
C LEU A 65 -3.85 -1.66 12.94
N VAL A 66 -3.76 -2.52 13.95
CA VAL A 66 -2.49 -3.16 14.34
C VAL A 66 -1.92 -3.96 13.16
N MET A 67 -2.76 -4.73 12.48
CA MET A 67 -2.35 -5.51 11.31
C MET A 67 -1.81 -4.62 10.18
N MET A 68 -2.47 -3.48 9.90
CA MET A 68 -2.02 -2.53 8.88
C MET A 68 -0.72 -1.82 9.26
N VAL A 69 -0.52 -1.49 10.54
CA VAL A 69 0.75 -0.94 11.03
C VAL A 69 1.90 -1.93 10.83
N VAL A 70 1.69 -3.20 11.21
CA VAL A 70 2.68 -4.27 11.01
C VAL A 70 2.96 -4.49 9.53
N PHE A 71 1.92 -4.52 8.69
CA PHE A 71 2.09 -4.65 7.24
C PHE A 71 2.85 -3.47 6.65
N LEU A 72 2.59 -2.24 7.08
CA LEU A 72 3.30 -1.07 6.60
C LEU A 72 4.78 -1.09 6.98
N ALA A 73 5.09 -1.45 8.23
CA ALA A 73 6.47 -1.62 8.67
C ALA A 73 7.20 -2.70 7.85
N TRP A 74 6.55 -3.84 7.62
CA TRP A 74 7.11 -4.91 6.82
C TRP A 74 7.29 -4.51 5.34
N ALA A 75 6.31 -3.84 4.76
CA ALA A 75 6.38 -3.32 3.40
C ALA A 75 7.51 -2.31 3.22
N ALA A 76 7.77 -1.45 4.21
CA ALA A 76 8.89 -0.52 4.20
C ALA A 76 10.24 -1.26 4.21
N VAL A 77 10.38 -2.29 5.06
CA VAL A 77 11.57 -3.14 5.10
C VAL A 77 11.79 -3.84 3.76
N LEU A 78 10.76 -4.48 3.21
CA LEU A 78 10.85 -5.17 1.92
C LEU A 78 11.20 -4.21 0.78
N SER A 79 10.58 -3.04 0.72
CA SER A 79 10.87 -2.03 -0.31
C SER A 79 12.32 -1.54 -0.20
N HIS A 80 12.82 -1.32 1.03
CA HIS A 80 14.19 -0.90 1.26
C HIS A 80 15.20 -1.97 0.87
N VAL A 81 15.05 -3.20 1.36
CA VAL A 81 16.01 -4.30 1.09
C VAL A 81 15.99 -4.68 -0.39
N SER A 82 14.80 -4.75 -1.01
CA SER A 82 14.69 -5.05 -2.45
C SER A 82 15.30 -3.93 -3.29
N GLY A 83 15.02 -2.66 -2.95
CA GLY A 83 15.63 -1.52 -3.65
C GLY A 83 17.15 -1.49 -3.52
N ARG A 84 17.69 -1.80 -2.34
CA ARG A 84 19.14 -1.96 -2.14
C ARG A 84 19.73 -3.08 -2.99
N ALA A 85 19.07 -4.24 -3.05
CA ALA A 85 19.53 -5.37 -3.85
C ALA A 85 19.53 -5.04 -5.36
N VAL A 86 18.48 -4.39 -5.86
CA VAL A 86 18.40 -3.92 -7.24
C VAL A 86 19.51 -2.91 -7.54
N LEU A 87 19.70 -1.92 -6.66
CA LEU A 87 20.76 -0.92 -6.84
C LEU A 87 22.16 -1.53 -6.85
N MET A 88 22.42 -2.56 -6.03
CA MET A 88 23.70 -3.28 -6.04
C MET A 88 23.91 -4.09 -7.33
N ARG A 89 22.84 -4.62 -7.93
CA ARG A 89 22.88 -5.41 -9.17
C ARG A 89 22.98 -4.54 -10.42
N GLU A 90 22.21 -3.46 -10.48
CA GLU A 90 21.98 -2.67 -11.69
C GLU A 90 22.63 -1.28 -11.63
N GLY A 91 23.17 -0.86 -10.48
CA GLY A 91 23.90 0.39 -10.35
C GLY A 91 23.07 1.61 -10.79
N ARG A 92 23.62 2.46 -11.66
CA ARG A 92 22.95 3.68 -12.13
C ARG A 92 21.81 3.43 -13.14
N SER A 93 21.67 2.20 -13.64
CA SER A 93 20.57 1.81 -14.56
C SER A 93 19.35 1.21 -13.85
N ALA A 94 19.42 1.05 -12.53
CA ALA A 94 18.36 0.54 -11.66
C ALA A 94 17.05 1.35 -11.73
#